data_AF-A0A2C9KEP5-F1
#
_entry.id   AF-A0A2C9KEP5-F1
#
_cell.length_a   1.000
_cell.length_b   1.000
_cell.length_c   1.000
_cell.angle_alpha   90.00
_cell.angle_beta   90.00
_cell.angle_gamma   90.00
#
_symmetry.space_group_name_H-M   'P 1'
#
loop_
_entity.id
_entity.type
_entity.pdbx_description
1 polymer ?
#
loop_
_entity_poly.entity_id
_entity_poly.type
_entity_poly.pdbx_seq_one_letter_code
_entity_poly.pdbx_strand_id
1 'polypeptide(L)'
;MAYASNNLSVLRQKAMTYYKENGIPKKIEEVLNAMFYENPSDPYGYLANYFSDYAESSKLKRISACMVYDGQGLPTLETNVYCTVNNKEKHICSTLIPNRDIKIWLEEREKAQIEIKASVLAAINLINCELNETLKGLDPLKQTDIDQMLL
;
A
#
# COMPACT_ATOMS: atom_id res chain seq x y z
N MET A 1 -8.48 35.31 29.23
CA MET A 1 -9.29 34.06 29.22
C MET A 1 -10.37 34.01 28.12
N ALA A 2 -10.93 35.12 27.64
CA ALA A 2 -11.97 35.10 26.59
C ALA A 2 -11.51 34.61 25.19
N TYR A 3 -10.24 34.82 24.82
CA TYR A 3 -9.69 34.38 23.52
C TYR A 3 -9.59 32.85 23.37
N ALA A 4 -9.31 32.13 24.45
CA ALA A 4 -9.23 30.67 24.43
C ALA A 4 -10.62 30.03 24.28
N SER A 5 -11.64 30.59 24.93
CA SER A 5 -13.03 30.12 24.85
C SER A 5 -13.65 30.32 23.47
N ASN A 6 -13.32 31.42 22.78
CA ASN A 6 -13.76 31.66 21.39
C ASN A 6 -13.10 30.71 20.39
N ASN A 7 -11.87 30.26 20.65
CA ASN A 7 -11.20 29.30 19.78
C ASN A 7 -11.82 27.90 19.92
N LEU A 8 -12.17 27.50 21.15
CA LEU A 8 -12.79 26.21 21.43
C LEU A 8 -14.19 26.07 20.83
N SER A 9 -15.02 27.12 20.88
CA SER A 9 -16.36 27.09 20.28
C SER A 9 -16.31 26.93 18.76
N VAL A 10 -15.38 27.65 18.10
CA VAL A 10 -15.13 27.52 16.67
C VAL A 10 -14.67 26.11 16.31
N LEU A 11 -13.76 25.52 17.08
CA LEU A 11 -13.29 24.15 16.86
C LEU A 11 -14.43 23.12 17.01
N ARG A 12 -15.28 23.27 18.03
CA ARG A 12 -16.46 22.41 18.22
C ARG A 12 -17.43 22.50 17.04
N GLN A 13 -17.69 23.71 16.55
CA GLN A 13 -18.56 23.91 15.39
C GLN A 13 -18.00 23.23 14.14
N LYS A 14 -16.69 23.39 13.89
CA LYS A 14 -16.00 22.72 12.78
C LYS A 14 -16.09 21.19 12.88
N ALA A 15 -15.89 20.63 14.07
CA ALA A 15 -16.00 19.18 14.29
C ALA A 15 -17.43 18.67 14.05
N MET A 16 -18.44 19.37 14.57
CA MET A 16 -19.84 19.01 14.33
C MET A 16 -20.21 19.03 12.85
N THR A 17 -19.80 20.09 12.13
CA THR A 17 -20.00 20.18 10.68
C THR A 17 -19.31 19.01 9.97
N TYR A 18 -18.04 18.74 10.26
CA TYR A 18 -17.29 17.65 9.66
C TYR A 18 -17.95 16.28 9.87
N TYR A 19 -18.34 15.94 11.11
CA TYR A 19 -18.99 14.65 11.39
C TYR A 19 -20.35 14.52 10.71
N LYS A 20 -21.12 15.62 10.66
CA LYS A 20 -22.43 15.64 10.02
C LYS A 20 -22.32 15.46 8.51
N GLU A 21 -21.40 16.18 7.87
CA GLU A 21 -21.15 16.08 6.43
C GLU A 21 -20.68 14.69 6.00
N ASN A 22 -19.88 14.02 6.84
CA ASN A 22 -19.43 12.64 6.60
C ASN A 22 -20.41 11.57 7.10
N GLY A 23 -21.58 11.94 7.63
CA GLY A 23 -22.59 10.99 8.11
C GLY A 23 -22.17 10.11 9.29
N ILE A 24 -21.11 10.48 10.01
CA ILE A 24 -20.49 9.66 11.06
C ILE A 24 -21.49 9.29 12.18
N PRO A 25 -22.28 10.22 12.76
CA PRO A 25 -23.18 9.89 13.86
C PRO A 25 -24.22 8.83 13.48
N LYS A 26 -24.80 8.94 12.28
CA LYS A 26 -25.79 7.99 11.77
C LYS A 26 -25.19 6.59 11.64
N LYS A 27 -23.99 6.50 11.07
CA LYS A 27 -23.29 5.22 10.88
C LYS A 27 -22.91 4.56 12.20
N ILE A 28 -22.50 5.35 13.19
CA ILE A 28 -22.23 4.86 14.55
C ILE A 28 -23.52 4.33 15.20
N GLU A 29 -24.63 5.04 15.10
CA GLU A 29 -25.92 4.57 15.63
C GLU A 29 -26.37 3.26 14.97
N GLU A 30 -26.30 3.18 13.64
CA GLU A 30 -26.65 1.98 12.87
C GLU A 30 -25.86 0.75 13.34
N VAL A 31 -24.52 0.86 13.44
CA VAL A 31 -23.67 -0.27 13.83
C VAL A 31 -23.83 -0.66 15.30
N LEU A 32 -24.02 0.31 16.20
CA LEU A 32 -24.23 0.02 17.63
C LEU A 32 -25.55 -0.72 17.85
N ASN A 33 -26.60 -0.33 17.13
CA ASN A 33 -27.88 -1.02 17.19
C ASN A 33 -27.77 -2.45 16.64
N ALA A 34 -27.16 -2.64 15.47
CA ALA A 34 -26.97 -3.97 14.89
C ALA A 34 -26.13 -4.89 15.80
N MET A 35 -24.98 -4.38 16.27
CA MET A 35 -24.05 -5.12 17.12
C MET A 35 -24.68 -5.54 18.45
N PHE A 36 -25.57 -4.73 19.04
CA PHE A 36 -26.26 -5.09 20.28
C PHE A 36 -27.15 -6.32 20.11
N TYR A 37 -27.87 -6.44 18.99
CA TYR A 37 -28.72 -7.61 18.71
C TYR A 37 -27.91 -8.82 18.26
N GLU A 38 -26.85 -8.63 17.47
CA GLU A 38 -26.02 -9.73 16.97
C GLU A 38 -25.08 -10.30 18.05
N ASN A 39 -24.74 -9.50 19.06
CA ASN A 39 -23.90 -9.88 20.20
C ASN A 39 -22.63 -10.67 19.79
N PRO A 40 -21.77 -10.11 18.92
CA PRO A 40 -20.58 -10.80 18.45
C PRO A 40 -19.59 -11.03 19.59
N SER A 41 -18.82 -12.12 19.50
CA SER A 41 -17.76 -12.43 20.48
C SER A 41 -16.62 -11.40 20.48
N ASP A 42 -16.42 -10.69 19.37
CA ASP A 42 -15.47 -9.58 19.22
C ASP A 42 -16.19 -8.32 18.71
N PRO A 43 -16.69 -7.46 19.62
CA PRO A 43 -17.34 -6.20 19.27
C PRO A 43 -16.44 -5.25 18.46
N TYR A 44 -15.14 -5.22 18.74
CA TYR A 44 -14.22 -4.28 18.07
C TYR A 44 -13.88 -4.75 16.66
N GLY A 45 -13.65 -6.05 16.46
CA GLY A 45 -13.53 -6.64 15.12
C GLY A 45 -14.78 -6.44 14.28
N TYR A 46 -15.96 -6.56 14.89
CA TYR A 46 -17.23 -6.26 14.24
C TYR A 46 -17.30 -4.80 13.74
N LEU A 47 -17.01 -3.84 14.63
CA LEU A 47 -16.94 -2.42 14.26
C LEU A 47 -15.92 -2.16 13.15
N ALA A 48 -14.74 -2.78 13.24
CA ALA A 48 -13.69 -2.62 12.24
C ALA A 48 -14.11 -3.11 10.85
N ASN A 49 -14.80 -4.25 10.78
CA ASN A 49 -15.32 -4.78 9.52
C ASN A 49 -16.43 -3.89 8.97
N TYR A 50 -17.40 -3.49 9.80
CA TYR A 50 -18.48 -2.58 9.39
C TYR A 50 -17.94 -1.29 8.78
N PHE A 51 -16.95 -0.65 9.42
CA PHE A 51 -16.36 0.59 8.91
C PHE A 51 -15.40 0.38 7.74
N SER A 52 -14.88 -0.83 7.51
CA SER A 52 -14.01 -1.11 6.36
C SER A 52 -14.77 -1.00 5.04
N ASP A 53 -16.07 -1.29 5.01
CA ASP A 53 -16.91 -1.15 3.81
C ASP A 53 -17.11 0.32 3.38
N TYR A 54 -16.95 1.26 4.31
CA TYR A 54 -17.08 2.69 4.06
C TYR A 54 -15.71 3.38 3.91
N ALA A 55 -14.62 2.66 4.13
CA ALA A 55 -13.29 3.20 3.96
C ALA A 55 -13.01 3.48 2.48
N GLU A 56 -12.15 4.45 2.21
CA GLU A 56 -11.69 4.72 0.85
C GLU A 56 -10.96 3.50 0.27
N SER A 57 -11.13 3.26 -1.04
CA SER A 57 -10.43 2.19 -1.75
C SER A 57 -8.92 2.30 -1.54
N SER A 58 -8.25 1.14 -1.53
CA SER A 58 -6.80 1.10 -1.36
C SER A 58 -6.10 1.86 -2.47
N LYS A 59 -5.05 2.60 -2.14
CA LYS A 59 -4.22 3.31 -3.13
C LYS A 59 -2.77 2.94 -3.00
N LEU A 60 -2.07 2.80 -4.11
CA LEU A 60 -0.62 2.58 -4.12
C LEU A 60 0.08 3.72 -3.35
N LYS A 61 0.81 3.36 -2.31
CA LYS A 61 1.55 4.30 -1.46
C LYS A 61 2.98 4.42 -1.92
N ARG A 62 3.62 3.27 -2.17
CA ARG A 62 4.97 3.15 -2.72
C ARG A 62 5.22 1.75 -3.24
N ILE A 63 6.18 1.65 -4.13
CA ILE A 63 6.79 0.39 -4.58
C ILE A 63 8.27 0.49 -4.26
N SER A 64 8.87 -0.62 -3.83
CA SER A 64 10.30 -0.66 -3.57
C SER A 64 10.91 -1.93 -4.09
N ALA A 65 12.09 -1.82 -4.70
CA ALA A 65 12.87 -2.94 -5.15
C ALA A 65 14.23 -3.02 -4.44
N CYS A 66 14.68 -4.24 -4.21
CA CYS A 66 15.99 -4.54 -3.67
C CYS A 66 16.62 -5.73 -4.40
N MET A 67 17.95 -5.81 -4.30
CA MET A 67 18.70 -6.93 -4.86
C MET A 67 18.74 -8.07 -3.84
N VAL A 68 18.39 -9.26 -4.30
CA VAL A 68 18.47 -10.52 -3.57
C VAL A 68 19.21 -11.55 -4.43
N TYR A 69 19.39 -12.78 -3.94
CA TYR A 69 20.03 -13.85 -4.71
C TYR A 69 19.05 -15.01 -4.89
N ASP A 70 19.03 -15.60 -6.07
CA ASP A 70 18.20 -16.77 -6.37
C ASP A 70 18.85 -18.08 -5.88
N GLY A 71 18.19 -19.21 -6.17
CA GLY A 71 18.67 -20.54 -5.79
C GLY A 71 19.99 -20.97 -6.44
N GLN A 72 20.47 -20.24 -7.45
CA GLN A 72 21.77 -20.48 -8.11
C GLN A 72 22.86 -19.53 -7.59
N GLY A 73 22.51 -18.65 -6.64
CA GLY A 73 23.39 -17.62 -6.12
C GLY A 73 23.62 -16.48 -7.11
N LEU A 74 22.75 -16.31 -8.11
CA LEU A 74 22.83 -15.19 -9.04
C LEU A 74 22.03 -13.99 -8.50
N PRO A 75 22.53 -12.74 -8.67
CA PRO A 75 21.78 -11.55 -8.29
C PRO A 75 20.43 -11.48 -9.02
N THR A 76 19.39 -11.14 -8.29
CA THR A 76 18.05 -10.91 -8.83
C THR A 76 17.32 -9.79 -8.08
N LEU A 77 16.14 -9.42 -8.58
CA LEU A 77 15.27 -8.37 -8.12
C LEU A 77 14.12 -8.93 -7.29
N GLU A 78 13.94 -8.41 -6.08
CA GLU A 78 12.69 -8.51 -5.32
C GLU A 78 11.97 -7.16 -5.35
N THR A 79 10.68 -7.17 -5.67
CA THR A 79 9.82 -5.98 -5.69
C THR A 79 8.72 -6.11 -4.65
N ASN A 80 8.51 -5.06 -3.87
CA ASN A 80 7.54 -4.98 -2.79
C ASN A 80 6.52 -3.88 -3.08
N VAL A 81 5.24 -4.17 -2.88
CA VAL A 81 4.14 -3.22 -3.11
C VAL A 81 3.50 -2.84 -1.77
N TYR A 82 3.34 -1.54 -1.55
CA TYR A 82 2.71 -0.98 -0.37
C TYR A 82 1.52 -0.13 -0.77
N CYS A 83 0.39 -0.35 -0.10
CA CYS A 83 -0.84 0.41 -0.32
C CYS A 83 -1.29 1.11 0.96
N THR A 84 -2.00 2.22 0.82
CA THR A 84 -2.77 2.82 1.90
C THR A 84 -4.10 2.08 1.99
N VAL A 85 -4.31 1.33 3.08
CA VAL A 85 -5.55 0.57 3.36
C VAL A 85 -6.05 0.98 4.74
N ASN A 86 -7.31 1.40 4.84
CA ASN A 86 -7.90 1.94 6.07
C ASN A 86 -7.03 3.06 6.69
N ASN A 87 -6.60 3.99 5.83
CA ASN A 87 -5.74 5.13 6.19
C ASN A 87 -4.37 4.76 6.81
N LYS A 88 -3.88 3.53 6.59
CA LYS A 88 -2.56 3.07 7.02
C LYS A 88 -1.78 2.47 5.86
N GLU A 89 -0.48 2.71 5.82
CA GLU A 89 0.39 1.98 4.91
C GLU A 89 0.46 0.51 5.32
N LYS A 90 0.24 -0.39 4.36
CA LYS A 90 0.35 -1.83 4.52
C LYS A 90 1.18 -2.41 3.39
N HIS A 91 2.05 -3.35 3.73
CA HIS A 91 2.68 -4.24 2.74
C HIS A 91 1.62 -5.20 2.21
N ILE A 92 1.50 -5.29 0.89
CA ILE A 92 0.47 -6.10 0.23
C ILE A 92 1.08 -7.37 -0.36
N CYS A 93 2.19 -7.24 -1.08
CA CYS A 93 2.86 -8.36 -1.70
C CYS A 93 4.35 -8.10 -1.96
N SER A 94 5.07 -9.21 -2.12
CA SER A 94 6.45 -9.28 -2.56
C SER A 94 6.54 -10.26 -3.72
N THR A 95 7.29 -9.90 -4.75
CA THR A 95 7.53 -10.76 -5.91
C THR A 95 9.01 -10.78 -6.24
N LEU A 96 9.52 -11.98 -6.53
CA LEU A 96 10.90 -12.23 -6.95
C LEU A 96 10.88 -12.83 -8.35
N ILE A 97 11.77 -12.36 -9.23
CA ILE A 97 11.89 -12.87 -10.60
C ILE A 97 13.20 -13.67 -10.69
N PRO A 98 13.20 -15.01 -10.56
CA PRO A 98 14.46 -15.76 -10.60
C PRO A 98 15.13 -15.61 -11.97
N ASN A 99 16.46 -15.70 -12.02
CA ASN A 99 17.13 -15.81 -13.30
C ASN A 99 16.68 -17.10 -13.98
N ARG A 100 16.50 -17.05 -15.31
CA ARG A 100 16.24 -18.26 -16.09
C ARG A 100 17.44 -19.20 -15.97
N ASP A 101 17.24 -20.49 -16.22
CA ASP A 101 18.34 -21.47 -16.33
C ASP A 101 19.26 -21.10 -17.50
N ILE A 102 20.17 -20.16 -17.27
CA ILE A 102 21.21 -19.78 -18.20
C ILE A 102 22.34 -20.78 -17.96
N LYS A 103 22.60 -21.66 -18.94
CA LYS A 103 23.81 -22.48 -18.94
C LYS A 103 25.01 -21.57 -19.19
N ILE A 104 25.51 -20.95 -18.12
CA ILE A 104 26.70 -20.11 -18.16
C ILE A 104 27.91 -21.05 -18.02
N TRP A 105 28.82 -21.00 -18.99
CA TRP A 105 30.10 -21.72 -18.88
C TRP A 105 30.87 -21.20 -17.66
N LEU A 106 31.58 -22.07 -16.94
CA LEU A 106 32.30 -21.69 -15.71
C LEU A 106 33.25 -20.50 -15.92
N GLU A 107 33.90 -20.44 -17.07
CA GLU A 107 34.85 -19.39 -17.46
C GLU A 107 34.20 -18.01 -17.63
N GLU A 108 32.90 -17.97 -17.97
CA GLU A 108 32.14 -16.74 -18.22
C GLU A 108 31.32 -16.32 -17.00
N ARG A 109 31.31 -17.13 -15.93
CA ARG A 109 30.41 -16.97 -14.79
C ARG A 109 30.62 -15.66 -14.03
N GLU A 110 31.86 -15.22 -13.85
CA GLU A 110 32.15 -13.94 -13.18
C GLU A 110 31.69 -12.76 -14.02
N LYS A 111 31.99 -12.78 -15.32
CA LYS A 111 31.56 -11.74 -16.25
C LYS A 111 30.03 -11.65 -16.31
N ALA A 112 29.34 -12.78 -16.44
CA ALA A 112 27.89 -12.84 -16.45
C ALA A 112 27.29 -12.30 -15.13
N GLN A 113 27.88 -12.62 -13.98
CA GLN A 113 27.44 -12.07 -12.69
C GLN A 113 27.56 -10.55 -12.61
N ILE A 114 28.65 -9.97 -13.13
CA ILE A 114 28.85 -8.52 -13.16
C ILE A 114 27.78 -7.84 -14.04
N GLU A 115 27.54 -8.39 -15.23
CA GLU A 115 26.54 -7.87 -16.17
C GLU A 115 25.12 -7.98 -15.61
N ILE A 116 24.75 -9.13 -15.04
CA ILE A 116 23.46 -9.34 -14.38
C ILE A 116 23.30 -8.36 -13.22
N LYS A 117 24.31 -8.21 -12.36
CA LYS A 117 24.27 -7.27 -11.24
C LYS A 117 24.06 -5.83 -11.72
N ALA A 118 24.75 -5.40 -12.77
CA ALA A 118 24.57 -4.06 -13.33
C ALA A 118 23.13 -3.85 -13.85
N SER A 119 22.56 -4.86 -14.52
CA SER A 119 21.18 -4.84 -15.00
C SER A 119 20.17 -4.75 -13.84
N VAL A 120 20.36 -5.55 -12.79
CA VAL A 120 19.50 -5.54 -11.59
C VAL A 120 19.58 -4.18 -10.89
N LEU A 121 20.76 -3.58 -10.75
CA LEU A 121 20.92 -2.25 -10.14
C LEU A 121 20.23 -1.15 -10.96
N ALA A 122 20.30 -1.22 -12.30
CA ALA A 122 19.57 -0.29 -13.15
C ALA A 122 18.05 -0.43 -12.96
N ALA A 123 17.52 -1.66 -12.90
CA ALA A 123 16.11 -1.91 -12.64
C ALA A 123 15.66 -1.41 -11.26
N ILE A 124 16.48 -1.60 -10.22
CA ILE A 124 16.20 -1.08 -8.87
C ILE A 124 16.05 0.44 -8.89
N ASN A 125 16.95 1.15 -9.57
CA ASN A 125 16.88 2.60 -9.68
C ASN A 125 15.63 3.06 -10.43
N LEU A 126 15.30 2.40 -11.55
CA LEU A 126 14.08 2.68 -12.30
C LEU A 126 12.83 2.53 -11.42
N ILE A 127 12.74 1.45 -10.66
CA ILE A 127 11.57 1.16 -9.81
C ILE A 127 11.50 2.14 -8.64
N ASN A 128 12.58 2.31 -7.89
CA ASN A 128 12.58 3.11 -6.66
C ASN A 128 12.43 4.61 -6.92
N CYS A 129 12.84 5.09 -8.10
CA CYS A 129 12.78 6.50 -8.44
C CYS A 129 11.60 6.83 -9.35
N GLU A 130 11.62 6.31 -10.58
CA GLU A 130 10.69 6.74 -11.63
C GLU A 130 9.32 6.09 -11.45
N LEU A 131 9.27 4.75 -11.36
CA LEU A 131 7.99 4.04 -11.27
C LEU A 131 7.28 4.28 -9.93
N ASN A 132 8.04 4.38 -8.85
CA ASN A 132 7.48 4.64 -7.52
C ASN A 132 6.70 5.96 -7.46
N GLU A 133 7.19 7.03 -8.11
CA GLU A 133 6.46 8.30 -8.13
C GLU A 133 5.32 8.30 -9.17
N THR A 134 5.52 7.68 -10.34
CA THR A 134 4.47 7.59 -11.38
C THR A 134 3.24 6.78 -10.92
N LEU A 135 3.45 5.68 -10.18
CA LEU A 135 2.38 4.77 -9.79
C LEU A 135 1.68 5.17 -8.48
N LYS A 136 2.17 6.20 -7.80
CA LYS A 136 1.68 6.64 -6.50
C LYS A 136 0.26 7.19 -6.59
N GLY A 137 -0.61 6.73 -5.69
CA GLY A 137 -2.00 7.14 -5.62
C GLY A 137 -2.94 6.41 -6.57
N LEU A 138 -2.43 5.55 -7.46
CA LEU A 138 -3.26 4.73 -8.33
C LEU A 138 -4.00 3.65 -7.55
N ASP A 139 -5.15 3.23 -8.08
CA ASP A 139 -5.93 2.12 -7.54
C ASP A 139 -5.30 0.79 -8.02
N PRO A 140 -4.77 -0.06 -7.12
CA PRO A 140 -4.14 -1.32 -7.48
C PRO A 140 -5.10 -2.32 -8.14
N LEU A 141 -6.42 -2.12 -8.05
CA LEU A 141 -7.41 -2.98 -8.72
C LEU A 141 -7.53 -2.67 -10.22
N LYS A 142 -7.02 -1.53 -10.69
CA LYS A 142 -7.03 -1.13 -12.11
C LYS A 142 -5.79 -1.62 -12.84
N GLN A 143 -5.58 -2.94 -12.83
CA GLN A 143 -4.39 -3.59 -13.38
C GLN A 143 -4.12 -3.19 -14.83
N THR A 144 -5.13 -3.21 -15.69
CA THR A 144 -4.98 -2.89 -17.11
C THR A 144 -4.49 -1.46 -17.36
N ASP A 145 -4.99 -0.49 -16.57
CA ASP A 145 -4.60 0.91 -16.71
C ASP A 145 -3.14 1.10 -16.26
N ILE A 146 -2.76 0.44 -15.17
CA ILE A 146 -1.39 0.44 -14.65
C ILE A 146 -0.43 -0.19 -15.68
N ASP A 147 -0.79 -1.34 -16.23
CA ASP A 147 0.05 -2.03 -17.21
C ASP A 147 0.23 -1.21 -18.49
N GLN A 148 -0.82 -0.53 -18.96
CA GLN A 148 -0.72 0.37 -20.12
C GLN A 148 0.17 1.59 -19.87
N MET A 149 0.33 2.04 -18.63
CA MET A 149 1.27 3.12 -18.30
C MET A 149 2.73 2.65 -18.27
N LEU A 150 2.97 1.35 -18.11
CA LEU A 150 4.30 0.76 -17.98
C LEU A 150 4.86 0.19 -19.29
N LEU A 151 3.99 -0.10 -20.27
CA LEU A 151 4.31 -0.64 -21.59
C LEU A 151 4.56 0.47 -22.62
#